data_AF-A0A067SIM8-F1
#
_entry.id   AF-A0A067SIM8-F1
#
_cell.length_a   1.000
_cell.length_b   1.000
_cell.length_c   1.000
_cell.angle_alpha   90.00
_cell.angle_beta   90.00
_cell.angle_gamma   90.00
#
_symmetry.space_group_name_H-M   'P 1'
#
loop_
_entity.id
_entity.type
_entity.pdbx_description
1 polymer ?
#
loop_
_entity_poly.entity_id
_entity_poly.type
_entity_poly.pdbx_seq_one_letter_code
_entity_poly.pdbx_strand_id
1 'polypeptide(L)'
;MQVLPLASMIKNYCSRWRRLSLRIPVEYYRAFIGGLTSAPFLEFLQLNPIMTNSNLLQPFHFPGAPRLTHLEVSNTSISRVHVRFDNLTFFKGDLLSSEDIIRLLSSAKSLIRCEFSNVVGDILLAQNEEVLVHQSLKELSIGPKGDAFGPQHDTFLEGVSTPSLEKFTFDFASSIYCAVPVEHLLPFLTRSRCRHKRISLLNYNERLYWPKEETIQLLEGLPTVESVTLSTLQGGGTEIFSDLFLQRLAQDNLIPSTDVHLDVFLPRLQVLSFSGSRSFNWGCLADTFEAVSNRRMRESVSPRQLELTLKEHQLLHLTSHGHCTSSNLISFLTTIYSTISTIQLLYLA
;
A
#
# COMPACT_ATOMS: atom_id res chain seq x y z
N MET A 1 -35.76 -20.10 -2.04
CA MET A 1 -35.51 -20.68 -3.39
C MET A 1 -35.73 -19.71 -4.57
N GLN A 2 -35.91 -18.39 -4.37
CA GLN A 2 -36.19 -17.46 -5.48
C GLN A 2 -34.96 -16.94 -6.24
N VAL A 3 -33.74 -17.33 -5.86
CA VAL A 3 -32.50 -16.77 -6.43
C VAL A 3 -32.15 -17.39 -7.81
N LEU A 4 -32.54 -18.64 -8.07
CA LEU A 4 -32.17 -19.36 -9.29
C LEU A 4 -32.79 -18.79 -10.58
N PRO A 5 -34.10 -18.41 -10.62
CA PRO A 5 -34.68 -17.79 -11.81
C PRO A 5 -34.01 -16.45 -12.15
N LEU A 6 -33.72 -15.64 -11.13
CA LEU A 6 -33.03 -14.35 -11.30
C LEU A 6 -31.61 -14.56 -11.85
N ALA A 7 -30.85 -15.49 -11.28
CA ALA A 7 -29.50 -15.78 -11.74
C ALA A 7 -29.49 -16.25 -13.22
N SER A 8 -30.44 -17.10 -13.60
CA SER A 8 -30.60 -17.56 -14.98
C SER A 8 -30.95 -16.42 -15.94
N MET A 9 -31.86 -15.53 -15.53
CA MET A 9 -32.21 -14.34 -16.30
C MET A 9 -31.00 -13.42 -16.51
N ILE A 10 -30.22 -13.18 -15.46
CA ILE A 10 -29.03 -12.32 -15.51
C ILE A 10 -27.98 -12.91 -16.46
N LYS A 11 -27.74 -14.23 -16.41
CA LYS A 11 -26.79 -14.93 -17.31
C LYS A 11 -27.10 -14.74 -18.79
N ASN A 12 -28.37 -14.57 -19.18
CA ASN A 12 -28.72 -14.32 -20.59
C ASN A 12 -28.10 -13.03 -21.15
N TYR A 13 -27.63 -12.13 -20.28
CA TYR A 13 -26.97 -10.89 -20.66
C TYR A 13 -25.44 -10.92 -20.48
N CYS A 14 -24.85 -12.08 -20.14
CA CYS A 14 -23.42 -12.20 -19.86
C CYS A 14 -22.52 -11.77 -21.03
N SER A 15 -23.00 -11.94 -22.26
CA SER A 15 -22.30 -11.53 -23.47
C SER A 15 -22.06 -10.03 -23.56
N ARG A 16 -22.78 -9.22 -22.77
CA ARG A 16 -22.71 -7.74 -22.75
C ARG A 16 -22.04 -7.19 -21.48
N TRP A 17 -21.69 -8.05 -20.52
CA TRP A 17 -21.09 -7.59 -19.27
C TRP A 17 -19.71 -6.99 -19.54
N ARG A 18 -19.50 -5.78 -19.03
CA ARG A 18 -18.17 -5.14 -18.96
C ARG A 18 -17.60 -5.18 -17.56
N ARG A 19 -18.47 -5.09 -16.56
CA ARG A 19 -18.11 -5.06 -15.15
C ARG A 19 -19.03 -6.00 -14.39
N LEU A 20 -18.45 -6.95 -13.66
CA LEU A 20 -19.16 -7.85 -12.78
C LEU A 20 -18.59 -7.74 -11.37
N SER A 21 -19.43 -7.40 -10.40
CA SER A 21 -19.08 -7.41 -8.98
C SER A 21 -20.07 -8.28 -8.24
N LEU A 22 -19.56 -9.30 -7.57
CA LEU A 22 -20.34 -10.26 -6.81
C LEU A 22 -19.98 -10.15 -5.33
N ARG A 23 -20.97 -9.78 -4.52
CA ARG A 23 -20.92 -9.82 -3.07
C ARG A 23 -22.16 -10.53 -2.54
N ILE A 24 -22.14 -11.85 -2.64
CA ILE A 24 -23.25 -12.74 -2.29
C ILE A 24 -22.74 -13.92 -1.45
N PRO A 25 -23.60 -14.66 -0.73
CA PRO A 25 -23.20 -15.91 -0.09
C PRO A 25 -22.60 -16.92 -1.07
N VAL A 26 -21.59 -17.67 -0.61
CA VAL A 26 -20.79 -18.59 -1.45
C VAL A 26 -21.64 -19.59 -2.22
N GLU A 27 -22.71 -20.10 -1.61
CA GLU A 27 -23.62 -21.09 -2.17
C GLU A 27 -24.32 -20.61 -3.46
N TYR A 28 -24.44 -19.29 -3.66
CA TYR A 28 -25.08 -18.73 -4.85
C TYR A 28 -24.12 -18.48 -6.01
N TYR A 29 -22.80 -18.48 -5.82
CA TYR A 29 -21.88 -18.19 -6.92
C TYR A 29 -22.07 -19.16 -8.09
N ARG A 30 -22.21 -20.47 -7.82
CA ARG A 30 -22.46 -21.46 -8.88
C ARG A 30 -23.71 -21.11 -9.69
N ALA A 31 -24.76 -20.61 -9.04
CA ALA A 31 -25.98 -20.20 -9.71
C ALA A 31 -25.77 -18.98 -10.62
N PHE A 32 -24.87 -18.05 -10.27
CA PHE A 32 -24.61 -16.81 -11.05
C PHE A 32 -23.55 -16.96 -12.13
N ILE A 33 -22.50 -17.74 -11.88
CA ILE A 33 -21.36 -17.85 -12.81
C ILE A 33 -21.09 -19.26 -13.32
N GLY A 34 -21.68 -20.29 -12.70
CA GLY A 34 -21.54 -21.67 -13.18
C GLY A 34 -22.14 -21.86 -14.58
N GLY A 35 -21.40 -22.49 -15.48
CA GLY A 35 -21.84 -22.74 -16.85
C GLY A 35 -21.78 -21.52 -17.78
N LEU A 36 -21.17 -20.40 -17.35
CA LEU A 36 -20.85 -19.30 -18.25
C LEU A 36 -19.76 -19.75 -19.22
N THR A 37 -20.08 -19.79 -20.51
CA THR A 37 -19.15 -20.18 -21.58
C THR A 37 -18.38 -18.98 -22.14
N SER A 38 -18.99 -17.80 -22.14
CA SER A 38 -18.41 -16.60 -22.74
C SER A 38 -18.90 -15.31 -22.09
N ALA A 39 -17.99 -14.35 -21.96
CA ALA A 39 -18.25 -12.97 -21.52
C ALA A 39 -17.20 -12.07 -22.20
N PRO A 40 -17.31 -11.90 -23.53
CA PRO A 40 -16.22 -11.40 -24.37
C PRO A 40 -15.85 -9.94 -24.09
N PHE A 41 -16.76 -9.17 -23.48
CA PHE A 41 -16.55 -7.76 -23.14
C PHE A 41 -16.20 -7.53 -21.67
N LEU A 42 -16.04 -8.58 -20.85
CA LEU A 42 -15.77 -8.40 -19.43
C LEU A 42 -14.36 -7.84 -19.23
N GLU A 43 -14.29 -6.65 -18.65
CA GLU A 43 -13.06 -5.88 -18.38
C GLU A 43 -12.72 -5.89 -16.88
N PHE A 44 -13.73 -5.92 -16.02
CA PHE A 44 -13.60 -5.91 -14.56
C PHE A 44 -14.38 -7.05 -13.92
N LEU A 45 -13.72 -7.81 -13.05
CA LEU A 45 -14.31 -8.85 -12.21
C LEU A 45 -13.96 -8.63 -10.74
N GLN A 46 -14.95 -8.58 -9.87
CA GLN A 46 -14.77 -8.57 -8.43
C GLN A 46 -15.55 -9.74 -7.79
N LEU A 47 -14.83 -10.58 -7.05
CA LEU A 47 -15.35 -11.72 -6.31
C LEU A 47 -15.13 -11.48 -4.81
N ASN A 48 -16.21 -11.23 -4.08
CA ASN A 48 -16.17 -10.99 -2.63
C ASN A 48 -17.26 -11.84 -1.94
N PRO A 49 -17.06 -13.15 -1.79
CA PRO A 49 -18.04 -14.03 -1.16
C PRO A 49 -18.28 -13.62 0.30
N ILE A 50 -19.55 -13.58 0.69
CA ILE A 50 -19.95 -13.43 2.08
C ILE A 50 -19.77 -14.82 2.71
N MET A 51 -18.72 -15.00 3.50
CA MET A 51 -18.38 -16.30 4.07
C MET A 51 -19.16 -16.59 5.36
N THR A 52 -19.65 -17.83 5.46
CA THR A 52 -19.94 -18.51 6.74
C THR A 52 -18.99 -19.68 6.99
N ASN A 53 -18.37 -20.27 5.94
CA ASN A 53 -17.33 -21.32 6.02
C ASN A 53 -16.48 -21.35 4.73
N SER A 54 -15.15 -21.29 4.85
CA SER A 54 -14.18 -21.09 3.74
C SER A 54 -13.98 -22.30 2.81
N ASN A 55 -14.25 -23.52 3.28
CA ASN A 55 -13.93 -24.74 2.54
C ASN A 55 -14.86 -25.04 1.34
N LEU A 56 -15.95 -24.29 1.16
CA LEU A 56 -17.02 -24.65 0.22
C LEU A 56 -16.94 -23.97 -1.16
N LEU A 57 -15.96 -23.09 -1.40
CA LEU A 57 -15.83 -22.43 -2.70
C LEU A 57 -15.43 -23.44 -3.78
N GLN A 58 -16.37 -23.80 -4.65
CA GLN A 58 -16.07 -24.52 -5.88
C GLN A 58 -15.17 -23.66 -6.79
N PRO A 59 -14.33 -24.28 -7.63
CA PRO A 59 -13.57 -23.57 -8.64
C PRO A 59 -14.44 -22.66 -9.51
N PHE A 60 -14.03 -21.40 -9.61
CA PHE A 60 -14.59 -20.43 -10.52
C PHE A 60 -13.93 -20.56 -11.88
N HIS A 61 -14.71 -20.96 -12.88
CA HIS A 61 -14.24 -21.07 -14.26
C HIS A 61 -14.87 -19.97 -15.11
N PHE A 62 -14.01 -19.16 -15.73
CA PHE A 62 -14.42 -18.05 -16.58
C PHE A 62 -13.54 -17.99 -17.85
N PRO A 63 -13.58 -19.02 -18.71
CA PRO A 63 -12.63 -19.17 -19.82
C PRO A 63 -12.80 -18.13 -20.94
N GLY A 64 -13.94 -17.44 -21.01
CA GLY A 64 -14.31 -16.58 -22.14
C GLY A 64 -14.27 -15.08 -21.87
N ALA A 65 -13.30 -14.58 -21.09
CA ALA A 65 -13.13 -13.14 -20.81
C ALA A 65 -11.77 -12.61 -21.32
N PRO A 66 -11.57 -12.52 -22.65
CA PRO A 66 -10.30 -12.08 -23.23
C PRO A 66 -9.97 -10.61 -22.94
N ARG A 67 -10.95 -9.79 -22.51
CA ARG A 67 -10.75 -8.37 -22.20
C ARG A 67 -10.54 -8.09 -20.72
N LEU A 68 -10.44 -9.12 -19.87
CA LEU A 68 -10.32 -8.94 -18.44
C LEU A 68 -8.97 -8.28 -18.11
N THR A 69 -9.00 -7.03 -17.68
CA THR A 69 -7.82 -6.25 -17.29
C THR A 69 -7.77 -5.97 -15.80
N HIS A 70 -8.90 -6.09 -15.10
CA HIS A 70 -9.03 -5.82 -13.67
C HIS A 70 -9.68 -6.98 -12.94
N LEU A 71 -9.00 -7.50 -11.92
CA LEU A 71 -9.48 -8.60 -11.08
C LEU A 71 -9.35 -8.21 -9.61
N GLU A 72 -10.46 -8.33 -8.88
CA GLU A 72 -10.49 -8.22 -7.43
C GLU A 72 -11.00 -9.51 -6.80
N VAL A 73 -10.27 -10.06 -5.83
CA VAL A 73 -10.63 -11.33 -5.19
C VAL A 73 -10.43 -11.22 -3.68
N SER A 74 -11.50 -11.39 -2.92
CA SER A 74 -11.43 -11.44 -1.46
C SER A 74 -11.85 -12.83 -0.98
N ASN A 75 -11.23 -13.32 0.10
CA ASN A 75 -11.60 -14.57 0.74
C ASN A 75 -11.65 -15.77 -0.23
N THR A 76 -10.83 -15.78 -1.28
CA THR A 76 -10.84 -16.84 -2.30
C THR A 76 -9.42 -17.06 -2.79
N SER A 77 -8.97 -18.31 -2.75
CA SER A 77 -7.66 -18.67 -3.31
C SER A 77 -7.62 -18.45 -4.82
N ILE A 78 -6.51 -17.91 -5.31
CA ILE A 78 -6.29 -17.69 -6.76
C ILE A 78 -6.27 -19.01 -7.53
N SER A 79 -5.81 -20.09 -6.91
CA SER A 79 -5.92 -21.44 -7.49
C SER A 79 -7.35 -21.83 -7.90
N ARG A 80 -8.37 -21.25 -7.25
CA ARG A 80 -9.78 -21.49 -7.55
C ARG A 80 -10.33 -20.55 -8.60
N VAL A 81 -9.59 -19.53 -9.04
CA VAL A 81 -10.03 -18.54 -10.03
C VAL A 81 -9.39 -18.84 -11.39
N HIS A 82 -10.11 -19.55 -12.25
CA HIS A 82 -9.67 -19.90 -13.60
C HIS A 82 -10.12 -18.84 -14.60
N VAL A 83 -9.32 -17.79 -14.70
CA VAL A 83 -9.41 -16.73 -15.72
C VAL A 83 -8.12 -16.71 -16.53
N ARG A 84 -8.14 -16.03 -17.68
CA ARG A 84 -6.90 -15.70 -18.39
C ARG A 84 -6.23 -14.52 -17.70
N PHE A 85 -5.02 -14.73 -17.18
CA PHE A 85 -4.23 -13.69 -16.52
C PHE A 85 -3.38 -12.85 -17.49
N ASP A 86 -3.22 -13.30 -18.74
CA ASP A 86 -2.33 -12.68 -19.76
C ASP A 86 -2.55 -11.16 -19.93
N ASN A 87 -3.81 -10.73 -19.86
CA ASN A 87 -4.24 -9.34 -20.10
C ASN A 87 -4.47 -8.56 -18.80
N LEU A 88 -4.24 -9.17 -17.64
CA LEU A 88 -4.51 -8.55 -16.37
C LEU A 88 -3.48 -7.43 -16.12
N THR A 89 -3.96 -6.20 -15.98
CA THR A 89 -3.13 -5.02 -15.68
C THR A 89 -3.27 -4.56 -14.24
N PHE A 90 -4.40 -4.87 -13.59
CA PHE A 90 -4.66 -4.56 -12.21
C PHE A 90 -5.16 -5.80 -11.46
N PHE A 91 -4.55 -6.07 -10.32
CA PHE A 91 -5.02 -7.07 -9.38
C PHE A 91 -5.16 -6.46 -7.98
N LYS A 92 -6.26 -6.80 -7.31
CA LYS A 92 -6.43 -6.58 -5.89
C LYS A 92 -6.89 -7.87 -5.22
N GLY A 93 -6.28 -8.26 -4.13
CA GLY A 93 -6.83 -9.38 -3.37
C GLY A 93 -6.66 -9.30 -1.88
N ASP A 94 -7.41 -10.15 -1.21
CA ASP A 94 -7.50 -10.19 0.24
C ASP A 94 -7.62 -11.64 0.71
N LEU A 95 -6.89 -11.99 1.77
CA LEU A 95 -6.81 -13.33 2.32
C LEU A 95 -6.20 -14.34 1.31
N LEU A 96 -5.01 -14.01 0.80
CA LEU A 96 -4.30 -14.80 -0.22
C LEU A 96 -3.09 -15.51 0.38
N SER A 97 -2.69 -16.66 -0.17
CA SER A 97 -1.38 -17.22 0.17
C SER A 97 -0.24 -16.57 -0.59
N SER A 98 0.97 -16.64 -0.03
CA SER A 98 2.20 -16.23 -0.74
C SER A 98 2.34 -17.00 -2.06
N GLU A 99 2.01 -18.29 -2.07
CA GLU A 99 1.97 -19.12 -3.28
C GLU A 99 0.97 -18.61 -4.31
N ASP A 100 -0.23 -18.20 -3.88
CA ASP A 100 -1.24 -17.63 -4.77
C ASP A 100 -0.75 -16.33 -5.42
N ILE A 101 -0.07 -15.48 -4.66
CA ILE A 101 0.51 -14.23 -5.16
C ILE A 101 1.64 -14.53 -6.15
N ILE A 102 2.56 -15.45 -5.84
CA ILE A 102 3.65 -15.85 -6.73
C ILE A 102 3.09 -16.46 -8.02
N ARG A 103 2.07 -17.32 -7.93
CA ARG A 103 1.40 -17.92 -9.10
C ARG A 103 0.69 -16.87 -9.96
N LEU A 104 0.05 -15.90 -9.33
CA LEU A 104 -0.56 -14.76 -10.03
C LEU A 104 0.51 -13.98 -10.78
N LEU A 105 1.59 -13.58 -10.12
CA LEU A 105 2.69 -12.83 -10.74
C LEU A 105 3.38 -13.63 -11.85
N SER A 106 3.53 -14.94 -11.69
CA SER A 106 4.12 -15.77 -12.74
C SER A 106 3.22 -15.88 -13.98
N SER A 107 1.90 -15.79 -13.82
CA SER A 107 0.91 -15.90 -14.91
C SER A 107 0.56 -14.55 -15.55
N ALA A 108 0.45 -13.49 -14.76
CA ALA A 108 -0.03 -12.17 -15.18
C ALA A 108 1.10 -11.26 -15.68
N LYS A 109 1.76 -11.62 -16.79
CA LYS A 109 2.96 -10.89 -17.28
C LYS A 109 2.73 -9.41 -17.59
N SER A 110 1.48 -9.01 -17.87
CA SER A 110 1.07 -7.63 -18.15
C SER A 110 0.67 -6.84 -16.90
N LEU A 111 0.83 -7.40 -15.70
CA LEU A 111 0.36 -6.78 -14.47
C LEU A 111 1.17 -5.52 -14.15
N ILE A 112 0.46 -4.39 -14.05
CA ILE A 112 1.06 -3.06 -13.78
C ILE A 112 0.90 -2.71 -12.30
N ARG A 113 -0.27 -3.01 -11.72
CA ARG A 113 -0.59 -2.72 -10.32
C ARG A 113 -1.08 -3.95 -9.60
N CYS A 114 -0.50 -4.22 -8.45
CA CYS A 114 -0.87 -5.32 -7.57
C CYS A 114 -1.09 -4.78 -6.15
N GLU A 115 -2.26 -5.06 -5.59
CA GLU A 115 -2.59 -4.79 -4.20
C GLU A 115 -2.98 -6.08 -3.52
N PHE A 116 -2.41 -6.37 -2.36
CA PHE A 116 -2.92 -7.47 -1.55
C PHE A 116 -2.86 -7.21 -0.06
N SER A 117 -3.78 -7.87 0.65
CA SER A 117 -3.89 -7.85 2.10
C SER A 117 -4.13 -9.23 2.69
N ASN A 118 -3.79 -9.36 3.98
CA ASN A 118 -3.91 -10.60 4.77
C ASN A 118 -3.27 -11.81 4.07
N VAL A 119 -1.94 -11.86 4.06
CA VAL A 119 -1.26 -13.02 3.47
C VAL A 119 -1.35 -14.20 4.45
N VAL A 120 -1.98 -15.29 4.03
CA VAL A 120 -2.25 -16.48 4.86
C VAL A 120 -1.49 -17.72 4.37
N GLY A 121 -1.47 -18.78 5.17
CA GLY A 121 -0.93 -20.08 4.81
C GLY A 121 0.34 -20.45 5.57
N ASP A 122 0.71 -21.72 5.46
CA ASP A 122 1.91 -22.24 6.09
C ASP A 122 3.15 -21.77 5.33
N ILE A 123 4.25 -21.55 6.06
CA ILE A 123 5.59 -21.38 5.49
C ILE A 123 6.02 -22.74 4.94
N LEU A 124 5.37 -23.19 3.87
CA LEU A 124 5.99 -24.19 3.03
C LEU A 124 7.09 -23.42 2.32
N LEU A 125 8.31 -23.52 2.85
CA LEU A 125 9.55 -23.13 2.19
C LEU A 125 9.54 -23.85 0.84
N ALA A 126 8.91 -23.24 -0.16
CA ALA A 126 9.01 -23.70 -1.52
C ALA A 126 10.51 -23.60 -1.81
N GLN A 127 11.17 -24.74 -1.90
CA GLN A 127 12.60 -24.89 -2.21
C GLN A 127 12.93 -24.38 -3.63
N ASN A 128 12.08 -23.53 -4.22
CA ASN A 128 12.37 -22.84 -5.45
C ASN A 128 13.43 -21.79 -5.13
N GLU A 129 14.68 -22.17 -5.39
CA GLU A 129 15.85 -21.29 -5.30
C GLU A 129 15.76 -20.11 -6.29
N GLU A 130 14.88 -20.18 -7.28
CA GLU A 130 14.72 -19.16 -8.30
C GLU A 130 13.77 -18.03 -7.88
N VAL A 131 14.33 -16.83 -7.76
CA VAL A 131 13.58 -15.59 -7.57
C VAL A 131 12.73 -15.28 -8.81
N LEU A 132 11.42 -15.16 -8.62
CA LEU A 132 10.49 -14.75 -9.67
C LEU A 132 10.73 -13.28 -10.05
N VAL A 133 11.13 -13.03 -11.31
CA VAL A 133 11.28 -11.67 -11.84
C VAL A 133 10.02 -11.23 -12.58
N HIS A 134 9.38 -10.16 -12.11
CA HIS A 134 8.19 -9.57 -12.74
C HIS A 134 8.50 -8.22 -13.40
N GLN A 135 8.62 -8.22 -14.72
CA GLN A 135 9.12 -7.07 -15.50
C GLN A 135 8.14 -5.90 -15.65
N SER A 136 6.83 -6.14 -15.54
CA SER A 136 5.82 -5.10 -15.86
C SER A 136 5.25 -4.39 -14.62
N LEU A 137 5.55 -4.86 -13.41
CA LEU A 137 4.89 -4.38 -12.19
C LEU A 137 5.49 -3.03 -11.80
N LYS A 138 4.65 -2.00 -11.78
CA LYS A 138 5.01 -0.61 -11.48
C LYS A 138 4.52 -0.15 -10.12
N GLU A 139 3.38 -0.68 -9.67
CA GLU A 139 2.78 -0.33 -8.39
C GLU A 139 2.53 -1.60 -7.57
N LEU A 140 3.10 -1.65 -6.38
CA LEU A 140 2.89 -2.74 -5.43
C LEU A 140 2.41 -2.14 -4.10
N SER A 141 1.25 -2.58 -3.65
CA SER A 141 0.72 -2.24 -2.33
C SER A 141 0.54 -3.51 -1.52
N ILE A 142 1.22 -3.57 -0.38
CA ILE A 142 1.09 -4.61 0.62
C ILE A 142 0.45 -3.94 1.82
N GLY A 143 -0.71 -4.41 2.26
CA GLY A 143 -1.40 -3.74 3.36
C GLY A 143 -2.28 -4.67 4.17
N PRO A 144 -2.91 -4.17 5.24
CA PRO A 144 -3.72 -4.97 6.12
C PRO A 144 -5.15 -5.06 5.61
N LYS A 145 -5.87 -6.13 5.98
CA LYS A 145 -7.22 -5.97 6.55
C LYS A 145 -7.75 -7.19 7.32
N GLY A 146 -7.13 -7.57 8.43
CA GLY A 146 -7.67 -8.66 9.25
C GLY A 146 -6.70 -9.28 10.24
N ASP A 147 -5.46 -9.55 9.84
CA ASP A 147 -4.49 -10.26 10.70
C ASP A 147 -3.07 -9.70 10.63
N ALA A 148 -2.26 -10.11 11.61
CA ALA A 148 -0.88 -9.71 11.81
C ALA A 148 -0.01 -9.97 10.59
N PHE A 149 0.96 -9.07 10.36
CA PHE A 149 2.09 -9.35 9.50
C PHE A 149 2.82 -10.58 10.03
N GLY A 150 2.57 -11.74 9.42
CA GLY A 150 3.22 -12.98 9.78
C GLY A 150 4.39 -13.31 8.86
N PRO A 151 5.15 -14.36 9.18
CA PRO A 151 6.31 -14.82 8.40
C PRO A 151 5.99 -15.18 6.93
N GLN A 152 4.72 -15.26 6.58
CA GLN A 152 4.25 -15.48 5.21
C GLN A 152 4.59 -14.32 4.26
N HIS A 153 4.63 -13.09 4.77
CA HIS A 153 5.00 -11.94 3.95
C HIS A 153 6.49 -11.98 3.56
N ASP A 154 7.33 -12.46 4.47
CA ASP A 154 8.78 -12.56 4.29
C ASP A 154 9.10 -13.50 3.13
N THR A 155 8.37 -14.63 3.06
CA THR A 155 8.48 -15.60 1.95
C THR A 155 8.19 -14.97 0.59
N PHE A 156 7.17 -14.10 0.51
CA PHE A 156 6.86 -13.38 -0.73
C PHE A 156 7.95 -12.38 -1.10
N LEU A 157 8.42 -11.59 -0.12
CA LEU A 157 9.45 -10.57 -0.32
C LEU A 157 10.79 -11.17 -0.74
N GLU A 158 11.11 -12.39 -0.29
CA GLU A 158 12.31 -13.11 -0.69
C GLU A 158 12.20 -13.72 -2.09
N GLY A 159 11.03 -14.25 -2.45
CA GLY A 159 10.81 -14.99 -3.69
C GLY A 159 10.57 -14.13 -4.94
N VAL A 160 10.48 -12.80 -4.82
CA VAL A 160 10.06 -11.92 -5.94
C VAL A 160 11.04 -10.77 -6.19
N SER A 161 11.23 -10.40 -7.46
CA SER A 161 11.97 -9.22 -7.90
C SER A 161 11.15 -8.43 -8.93
N THR A 162 11.07 -7.12 -8.79
CA THR A 162 10.16 -6.25 -9.57
C THR A 162 10.89 -5.05 -10.19
N PRO A 163 11.75 -5.24 -11.21
CA PRO A 163 12.66 -4.20 -11.69
C PRO A 163 12.03 -2.92 -12.23
N SER A 164 10.76 -2.96 -12.58
CA SER A 164 10.00 -1.80 -13.04
C SER A 164 9.22 -1.09 -11.93
N LEU A 165 9.41 -1.45 -10.66
CA LEU A 165 8.62 -0.88 -9.56
C LEU A 165 8.90 0.62 -9.40
N GLU A 166 7.89 1.44 -9.64
CA GLU A 166 7.96 2.89 -9.52
C GLU A 166 7.36 3.37 -8.19
N LYS A 167 6.36 2.64 -7.66
CA LYS A 167 5.65 2.96 -6.43
C LYS A 167 5.51 1.72 -5.55
N PHE A 168 5.98 1.83 -4.31
CA PHE A 168 5.79 0.84 -3.27
C PHE A 168 4.96 1.42 -2.13
N THR A 169 3.95 0.69 -1.68
CA THR A 169 3.14 1.05 -0.52
C THR A 169 3.12 -0.13 0.44
N PHE A 170 3.47 0.14 1.69
CA PHE A 170 3.50 -0.82 2.77
C PHE A 170 2.66 -0.29 3.92
N ASP A 171 1.55 -0.94 4.18
CA ASP A 171 0.68 -0.66 5.31
C ASP A 171 0.82 -1.78 6.33
N PHE A 172 1.25 -1.43 7.54
CA PHE A 172 1.53 -2.36 8.62
C PHE A 172 0.63 -2.14 9.83
N ALA A 173 -0.53 -1.48 9.64
CA ALA A 173 -1.47 -1.20 10.72
C ALA A 173 -1.95 -2.46 11.46
N SER A 174 -2.03 -3.64 10.85
CA SER A 174 -2.50 -4.85 11.54
C SER A 174 -1.40 -5.67 12.21
N SER A 175 -0.12 -5.29 12.10
CA SER A 175 0.99 -6.13 12.60
C SER A 175 1.01 -6.23 14.13
N ILE A 176 0.88 -7.45 14.67
CA ILE A 176 1.06 -7.70 16.11
C ILE A 176 2.52 -7.42 16.53
N TYR A 177 3.47 -7.56 15.60
CA TYR A 177 4.90 -7.46 15.88
C TYR A 177 5.42 -6.02 15.94
N CYS A 178 4.57 -5.00 15.78
CA CYS A 178 4.90 -3.58 15.93
C CYS A 178 6.12 -3.06 15.12
N ALA A 179 6.64 -3.84 14.16
CA ALA A 179 7.89 -3.52 13.47
C ALA A 179 7.70 -3.48 11.95
N VAL A 180 8.45 -2.59 11.30
CA VAL A 180 8.67 -2.60 9.86
C VAL A 180 9.70 -3.71 9.60
N PRO A 181 9.42 -4.70 8.74
CA PRO A 181 10.31 -5.83 8.48
C PRO A 181 11.45 -5.40 7.55
N VAL A 182 12.37 -4.58 8.07
CA VAL A 182 13.48 -3.99 7.30
C VAL A 182 14.34 -5.08 6.67
N GLU A 183 14.58 -6.16 7.43
CA GLU A 183 15.36 -7.33 7.05
C GLU A 183 14.83 -8.04 5.80
N HIS A 184 13.55 -7.92 5.47
CA HIS A 184 12.94 -8.51 4.27
C HIS A 184 12.65 -7.46 3.19
N LEU A 185 12.20 -6.27 3.59
CA LEU A 185 11.89 -5.18 2.65
C LEU A 185 13.14 -4.66 1.96
N LEU A 186 14.22 -4.44 2.69
CA LEU A 186 15.42 -3.83 2.11
C LEU A 186 16.06 -4.76 1.05
N PRO A 187 16.25 -6.07 1.29
CA PRO A 187 16.70 -6.98 0.24
C PRO A 187 15.76 -7.06 -0.96
N PHE A 188 14.43 -7.05 -0.74
CA PHE A 188 13.45 -7.03 -1.83
C PHE A 188 13.63 -5.79 -2.73
N LEU A 189 13.70 -4.60 -2.13
CA LEU A 189 13.83 -3.33 -2.84
C LEU A 189 15.20 -3.22 -3.53
N THR A 190 16.26 -3.69 -2.86
CA THR A 190 17.63 -3.72 -3.41
C THR A 190 17.75 -4.66 -4.60
N ARG A 191 17.25 -5.90 -4.47
CA ARG A 191 17.29 -6.92 -5.52
C ARG A 191 16.46 -6.53 -6.73
N SER A 192 15.35 -5.86 -6.50
CA SER A 192 14.53 -5.34 -7.58
C SER A 192 15.26 -4.24 -8.36
N ARG A 193 16.35 -3.64 -7.84
CA ARG A 193 17.14 -2.58 -8.53
C ARG A 193 16.28 -1.42 -9.04
N CYS A 194 15.11 -1.22 -8.44
CA CYS A 194 14.16 -0.30 -9.01
C CYS A 194 14.66 1.11 -8.83
N ARG A 195 14.36 1.95 -9.82
CA ARG A 195 14.43 3.40 -9.67
C ARG A 195 13.17 3.84 -8.94
N HIS A 196 12.95 3.32 -7.74
CA HIS A 196 11.76 3.62 -6.94
C HIS A 196 11.61 5.13 -6.87
N LYS A 197 10.50 5.65 -7.37
CA LYS A 197 10.23 7.08 -7.28
C LYS A 197 9.46 7.38 -6.01
N ARG A 198 8.61 6.46 -5.57
CA ARG A 198 7.66 6.71 -4.48
C ARG A 198 7.61 5.54 -3.51
N ILE A 199 7.83 5.82 -2.23
CA ILE A 199 7.56 4.90 -1.13
C ILE A 199 6.46 5.48 -0.24
N SER A 200 5.57 4.62 0.25
CA SER A 200 4.53 5.01 1.19
C SER A 200 4.49 4.00 2.32
N LEU A 201 4.76 4.45 3.55
CA LEU A 201 4.68 3.66 4.76
C LEU A 201 3.46 4.14 5.54
N LEU A 202 2.54 3.22 5.82
CA LEU A 202 1.26 3.53 6.45
C LEU A 202 1.10 2.71 7.74
N ASN A 203 0.68 3.34 8.82
CA ASN A 203 0.34 2.70 10.09
C ASN A 203 -0.92 3.33 10.66
N TYR A 204 -2.06 2.75 10.34
CA TYR A 204 -3.35 3.18 10.84
C TYR A 204 -3.77 2.45 12.11
N ASN A 205 -2.84 2.11 13.00
CA ASN A 205 -3.17 1.48 14.28
C ASN A 205 -2.59 2.27 15.44
N GLU A 206 -3.50 2.85 16.22
CA GLU A 206 -3.20 3.72 17.36
C GLU A 206 -2.42 2.98 18.48
N ARG A 207 -2.45 1.65 18.49
CA ARG A 207 -1.80 0.86 19.54
C ARG A 207 -0.37 0.46 19.20
N LEU A 208 0.05 0.57 17.94
CA LEU A 208 1.34 0.02 17.50
C LEU A 208 2.42 1.10 17.49
N TYR A 209 3.53 0.79 18.14
CA TYR A 209 4.76 1.57 18.07
C TYR A 209 5.19 1.78 16.61
N TRP A 210 5.55 3.01 16.24
CA TRP A 210 6.20 3.25 14.96
C TRP A 210 7.71 3.13 15.16
N PRO A 211 8.38 2.16 14.52
CA PRO A 211 9.80 1.89 14.71
C PRO A 211 10.64 2.92 13.93
N LYS A 212 11.10 3.97 14.63
CA LYS A 212 11.71 5.16 14.00
C LYS A 212 13.03 4.81 13.35
N GLU A 213 13.88 4.11 14.09
CA GLU A 213 15.22 3.68 13.71
C GLU A 213 15.17 2.77 12.49
N GLU A 214 14.28 1.79 12.50
CA GLU A 214 14.03 0.84 11.41
C GLU A 214 13.50 1.55 10.16
N THR A 215 12.67 2.58 10.33
CA THR A 215 12.18 3.37 9.20
C THR A 215 13.29 4.21 8.59
N ILE A 216 14.14 4.82 9.41
CA ILE A 216 15.34 5.52 8.95
C ILE A 216 16.25 4.54 8.21
N GLN A 217 16.54 3.38 8.78
CA GLN A 217 17.37 2.32 8.18
C GLN A 217 16.81 1.85 6.83
N LEU A 218 15.50 1.63 6.73
CA LEU A 218 14.84 1.25 5.48
C LEU A 218 15.03 2.35 4.42
N LEU A 219 14.85 3.61 4.79
CA LEU A 219 14.97 4.75 3.89
C LEU A 219 16.44 5.01 3.48
N GLU A 220 17.41 4.77 4.36
CA GLU A 220 18.84 4.85 4.05
C GLU A 220 19.22 3.91 2.91
N GLY A 221 18.62 2.72 2.89
CA GLY A 221 18.81 1.75 1.83
C GLY A 221 18.14 2.11 0.49
N LEU A 222 17.47 3.25 0.38
CA LEU A 222 16.71 3.67 -0.81
C LEU A 222 17.19 5.02 -1.37
N PRO A 223 18.45 5.12 -1.83
CA PRO A 223 19.01 6.38 -2.31
C PRO A 223 18.34 6.93 -3.57
N THR A 224 17.54 6.11 -4.27
CA THR A 224 16.86 6.50 -5.51
C THR A 224 15.51 7.16 -5.31
N VAL A 225 14.95 7.15 -4.09
CA VAL A 225 13.59 7.61 -3.82
C VAL A 225 13.43 9.12 -4.01
N GLU A 226 12.33 9.51 -4.66
CA GLU A 226 11.99 10.91 -4.92
C GLU A 226 10.81 11.39 -4.06
N SER A 227 9.95 10.48 -3.62
CA SER A 227 8.77 10.78 -2.83
C SER A 227 8.62 9.79 -1.70
N VAL A 228 8.53 10.29 -0.49
CA VAL A 228 8.29 9.52 0.72
C VAL A 228 6.97 9.98 1.33
N THR A 229 6.05 9.05 1.53
CA THR A 229 4.80 9.28 2.27
C THR A 229 4.84 8.48 3.56
N LEU A 230 4.65 9.16 4.68
CA LEU A 230 4.58 8.59 6.02
C LEU A 230 3.19 8.94 6.57
N SER A 231 2.39 7.95 6.94
CA SER A 231 1.04 8.21 7.44
C SER A 231 0.72 7.37 8.66
N THR A 232 0.30 8.01 9.74
CA THR A 232 -0.15 7.38 10.98
C THR A 232 -1.59 7.79 11.31
N LEU A 233 -2.33 6.94 12.03
CA LEU A 233 -3.56 7.39 12.70
C LEU A 233 -3.21 8.29 13.89
N GLN A 234 -4.10 9.22 14.19
CA GLN A 234 -4.02 10.04 15.40
C GLN A 234 -4.16 9.20 16.66
N GLY A 235 -3.55 9.65 17.75
CA GLY A 235 -3.73 9.06 19.08
C GLY A 235 -2.75 7.93 19.41
N GLY A 236 -2.09 7.35 18.41
CA GLY A 236 -0.90 6.55 18.64
C GLY A 236 0.25 7.44 19.09
N GLY A 237 0.83 7.17 20.26
CA GLY A 237 1.96 7.93 20.84
C GLY A 237 3.27 7.78 20.06
N THR A 238 3.21 7.62 18.75
CA THR A 238 4.30 7.12 17.92
C THR A 238 4.68 8.17 16.91
N GLU A 239 5.68 8.93 17.30
CA GLU A 239 6.06 10.16 16.64
C GLU A 239 7.19 9.87 15.66
N ILE A 240 6.87 9.23 14.53
CA ILE A 240 7.85 8.93 13.48
C ILE A 240 8.57 10.21 13.02
N PHE A 241 7.81 11.27 12.81
CA PHE A 241 8.31 12.54 12.35
C PHE A 241 8.82 13.35 13.55
N SER A 242 10.07 13.06 13.91
CA SER A 242 10.77 13.53 15.10
C SER A 242 12.04 14.31 14.74
N ASP A 243 12.65 14.95 15.73
CA ASP A 243 13.93 15.65 15.54
C ASP A 243 15.02 14.70 15.03
N LEU A 244 15.01 13.43 15.42
CA LEU A 244 15.96 12.42 14.91
C LEU A 244 15.85 12.24 13.40
N PHE A 245 14.63 12.11 12.87
CA PHE A 245 14.38 11.95 11.44
C PHE A 245 14.83 13.20 10.66
N LEU A 246 14.51 14.39 11.18
CA LEU A 246 14.88 15.67 10.59
C LEU A 246 16.39 15.92 10.61
N GLN A 247 17.05 15.66 11.74
CA GLN A 247 18.49 15.74 11.86
C GLN A 247 19.17 14.78 10.88
N ARG A 248 18.65 13.55 10.72
CA ARG A 248 19.19 12.61 9.74
C ARG A 248 19.06 13.13 8.30
N LEU A 249 17.96 13.80 7.98
CA LEU A 249 17.75 14.48 6.70
C LEU A 249 18.68 15.69 6.49
N ALA A 250 19.13 16.33 7.57
CA ALA A 250 20.03 17.49 7.55
C ALA A 250 21.53 17.15 7.61
N GLN A 251 21.91 15.93 8.00
CA GLN A 251 23.25 15.55 8.46
C GLN A 251 24.39 15.64 7.43
N ASP A 252 24.12 15.95 6.16
CA ASP A 252 25.16 16.08 5.12
C ASP A 252 26.12 17.27 5.30
N ASN A 253 25.78 18.26 6.15
CA ASN A 253 26.50 19.55 6.17
C ASN A 253 27.53 19.72 7.30
N LEU A 254 27.55 18.84 8.30
CA LEU A 254 28.24 19.14 9.57
C LEU A 254 29.62 18.52 9.70
N ILE A 255 29.97 17.53 8.88
CA ILE A 255 31.27 16.86 8.98
C ILE A 255 32.08 17.18 7.71
N PRO A 256 33.05 18.12 7.77
CA PRO A 256 34.03 18.28 6.72
C PRO A 256 34.96 17.05 6.76
N SER A 257 34.48 15.94 6.19
CA SER A 257 35.21 14.68 6.21
C SER A 257 36.27 14.68 5.11
N THR A 258 37.53 14.74 5.53
CA THR A 258 38.70 14.37 4.73
C THR A 258 38.78 12.86 4.44
N ASP A 259 37.83 12.07 4.95
CA ASP A 259 37.85 10.62 4.81
C ASP A 259 36.43 10.02 4.73
N VAL A 260 36.29 9.12 3.75
CA VAL A 260 35.23 8.13 3.51
C VAL A 260 33.80 8.67 3.23
N HIS A 261 33.29 8.28 2.06
CA HIS A 261 31.94 8.50 1.55
C HIS A 261 30.84 8.28 2.58
N LEU A 262 30.45 9.32 3.33
CA LEU A 262 29.19 9.28 4.07
C LEU A 262 28.08 9.33 3.03
N ASP A 263 27.33 8.23 2.95
CA ASP A 263 26.18 8.12 2.07
C ASP A 263 25.12 9.10 2.55
N VAL A 264 24.89 10.08 1.68
CA VAL A 264 23.84 11.08 1.80
C VAL A 264 22.50 10.42 2.05
N PHE A 265 21.75 10.88 3.06
CA PHE A 265 20.41 10.37 3.33
C PHE A 265 19.42 10.90 2.29
N LEU A 266 18.81 10.00 1.51
CA LEU A 266 17.78 10.29 0.51
C LEU A 266 18.19 11.41 -0.49
N PRO A 267 19.30 11.25 -1.24
CA PRO A 267 19.88 12.30 -2.06
C PRO A 267 18.94 12.85 -3.15
N ARG A 268 17.93 12.07 -3.54
CA ARG A 268 16.98 12.40 -4.62
C ARG A 268 15.61 12.82 -4.13
N LEU A 269 15.40 12.96 -2.82
CA LEU A 269 14.11 13.31 -2.26
C LEU A 269 13.63 14.67 -2.77
N GLN A 270 12.40 14.68 -3.26
CA GLN A 270 11.68 15.85 -3.80
C GLN A 270 10.38 16.09 -3.04
N VAL A 271 9.69 15.03 -2.61
CA VAL A 271 8.41 15.14 -1.92
C VAL A 271 8.47 14.35 -0.63
N LEU A 272 8.19 15.01 0.48
CA LEU A 272 8.01 14.38 1.78
C LEU A 272 6.59 14.69 2.25
N SER A 273 5.72 13.68 2.29
CA SER A 273 4.36 13.82 2.79
C SER A 273 4.27 13.12 4.14
N PHE A 274 3.90 13.85 5.17
CA PHE A 274 3.67 13.31 6.50
C PHE A 274 2.22 13.59 6.94
N SER A 275 1.55 12.57 7.46
CA SER A 275 0.21 12.66 8.04
C SER A 275 0.21 11.95 9.38
N GLY A 276 -0.04 12.63 10.51
CA GLY A 276 0.00 11.98 11.83
C GLY A 276 0.53 12.85 12.96
N SER A 277 0.81 12.21 14.11
CA SER A 277 1.40 12.85 15.30
C SER A 277 2.88 13.16 15.10
N ARG A 278 3.29 14.40 15.38
CA ARG A 278 4.69 14.86 15.29
C ARG A 278 5.30 15.08 16.67
N SER A 279 6.62 14.99 16.76
CA SER A 279 7.37 15.44 17.96
C SER A 279 8.63 16.22 17.69
N PHE A 280 8.79 16.68 16.46
CA PHE A 280 9.87 17.58 16.15
C PHE A 280 9.62 19.00 16.71
N ASN A 281 10.72 19.69 16.99
CA ASN A 281 10.76 21.11 17.25
C ASN A 281 10.77 21.91 15.93
N TRP A 282 9.97 22.97 15.84
CA TRP A 282 9.92 23.83 14.65
C TRP A 282 11.28 24.42 14.25
N GLY A 283 12.17 24.67 15.22
CA GLY A 283 13.56 25.07 14.95
C GLY A 283 14.33 23.99 14.18
N CYS A 284 14.26 22.73 14.63
CA CYS A 284 14.89 21.59 13.96
C CYS A 284 14.36 21.42 12.52
N LEU A 285 13.06 21.65 12.30
CA LEU A 285 12.49 21.65 10.95
C LEU A 285 13.08 22.77 10.09
N ALA A 286 13.14 24.01 10.61
CA ALA A 286 13.72 25.14 9.92
C ALA A 286 15.19 24.89 9.54
N ASP A 287 15.98 24.40 10.50
CA ASP A 287 17.39 24.05 10.31
C ASP A 287 17.55 22.98 9.21
N THR A 288 16.63 22.01 9.17
CA THR A 288 16.61 20.96 8.14
C THR A 288 16.35 21.53 6.76
N PHE A 289 15.38 22.44 6.62
CA PHE A 289 15.11 23.10 5.33
C PHE A 289 16.27 23.96 4.86
N GLU A 290 16.90 24.70 5.77
CA GLU A 290 18.08 25.50 5.46
C GLU A 290 19.24 24.59 5.00
N ALA A 291 19.49 23.50 5.73
CA ALA A 291 20.51 22.50 5.38
C ALA A 291 20.28 21.89 3.99
N VAL A 292 19.05 21.46 3.68
CA VAL A 292 18.69 20.87 2.38
C VAL A 292 18.78 21.90 1.26
N SER A 293 18.37 23.15 1.52
CA SER A 293 18.43 24.24 0.53
C SER A 293 19.88 24.60 0.18
N ASN A 294 20.72 24.76 1.20
CA ASN A 294 22.15 25.05 1.03
C ASN A 294 22.88 23.95 0.26
N ARG A 295 22.50 22.69 0.46
CA ARG A 295 23.06 21.56 -0.29
C ARG A 295 22.72 21.65 -1.78
N ARG A 296 21.46 21.96 -2.13
CA ARG A 296 21.02 22.07 -3.54
C ARG A 296 21.65 23.22 -4.28
N MET A 297 21.97 24.33 -3.59
CA MET A 297 22.70 25.44 -4.23
C MET A 297 24.13 25.05 -4.65
N ARG A 298 24.73 24.02 -4.02
CA ARG A 298 26.07 23.52 -4.36
C ARG A 298 26.05 22.52 -5.50
N GLU A 299 24.99 21.72 -5.60
CA GLU A 299 24.78 20.80 -6.71
C GLU A 299 24.27 21.62 -7.91
N SER A 300 25.12 21.92 -8.90
CA SER A 300 24.82 22.74 -10.11
C SER A 300 23.77 22.13 -11.08
N VAL A 301 22.92 21.25 -10.58
CA VAL A 301 21.86 20.55 -11.28
C VAL A 301 20.55 21.33 -11.08
N SER A 302 19.70 21.35 -12.11
CA SER A 302 18.37 22.00 -12.12
C SER A 302 17.71 22.03 -10.74
N PRO A 303 17.22 23.20 -10.26
CA PRO A 303 16.64 23.35 -8.94
C PRO A 303 15.45 22.41 -8.79
N ARG A 304 15.64 21.35 -8.01
CA ARG A 304 14.53 20.50 -7.54
C ARG A 304 14.00 21.13 -6.27
N GLN A 305 12.68 21.25 -6.14
CA GLN A 305 12.04 21.76 -4.93
C GLN A 305 11.72 20.60 -3.98
N LEU A 306 11.86 20.84 -2.67
CA LEU A 306 11.46 19.88 -1.64
C LEU A 306 10.08 20.32 -1.21
N GLU A 307 9.06 19.56 -1.59
CA GLU A 307 7.70 19.77 -1.12
C GLU A 307 7.50 18.98 0.16
N LEU A 308 7.31 19.69 1.27
CA LEU A 308 6.83 19.09 2.51
C LEU A 308 5.32 19.31 2.60
N THR A 309 4.58 18.22 2.73
CA THR A 309 3.16 18.26 3.04
C THR A 309 2.96 17.71 4.44
N LEU A 310 2.54 18.57 5.37
CA LEU A 310 2.12 18.16 6.72
C LEU A 310 0.59 18.13 6.76
N LYS A 311 0.03 16.98 7.14
CA LYS A 311 -1.40 16.80 7.39
C LYS A 311 -1.57 16.39 8.84
N GLU A 312 -1.86 17.39 9.68
CA GLU A 312 -2.30 17.11 11.03
C GLU A 312 -3.78 16.75 10.95
N HIS A 313 -4.10 15.51 11.27
CA HIS A 313 -5.49 15.19 11.53
C HIS A 313 -5.83 15.80 12.89
N GLN A 314 -6.98 16.47 13.04
CA GLN A 314 -7.54 16.82 14.34
C GLN A 314 -8.77 15.96 14.59
N LEU A 315 -8.70 15.06 15.57
CA LEU A 315 -9.86 14.33 16.08
C LEU A 315 -10.48 15.20 17.17
N LEU A 316 -11.60 15.83 16.83
CA LEU A 316 -12.52 16.36 17.83
C LEU A 316 -13.16 15.17 18.55
N HIS A 317 -12.54 14.71 19.64
CA HIS A 317 -13.21 13.83 20.60
C HIS A 317 -14.28 14.64 21.35
N LEU A 318 -15.45 14.80 20.73
CA LEU A 318 -16.66 15.23 21.42
C LEU A 318 -17.33 13.99 22.04
N THR A 319 -16.90 13.61 23.24
CA THR A 319 -17.71 12.72 24.08
C THR A 319 -18.91 13.51 24.61
N SER A 320 -20.06 13.42 23.94
CA SER A 320 -21.29 14.03 24.46
C SER A 320 -21.89 13.16 25.57
N HIS A 321 -21.64 13.54 26.82
CA HIS A 321 -22.54 13.23 27.93
C HIS A 321 -23.16 14.56 28.39
N GLY A 322 -24.34 14.89 27.85
CA GLY A 322 -25.10 16.06 28.28
C GLY A 322 -26.00 16.66 27.20
N HIS A 323 -27.25 16.92 27.55
CA HIS A 323 -28.34 17.44 26.71
C HIS A 323 -27.94 18.61 25.79
N CYS A 324 -28.21 18.48 24.49
CA CYS A 324 -27.99 19.51 23.48
C CYS A 324 -29.16 20.52 23.41
N THR A 325 -28.87 21.80 23.60
CA THR A 325 -29.71 22.94 23.19
C THR A 325 -29.27 23.47 21.82
N SER A 326 -30.19 24.11 21.09
CA SER A 326 -30.02 24.57 19.70
C SER A 326 -28.92 25.61 19.47
N SER A 327 -28.36 26.20 20.52
CA SER A 327 -27.19 27.09 20.45
C SER A 327 -25.86 26.37 20.21
N ASN A 328 -25.80 25.06 20.46
CA ASN A 328 -24.57 24.27 20.24
C ASN A 328 -24.35 23.90 18.77
N LEU A 329 -25.37 24.00 17.90
CA LEU A 329 -25.25 23.65 16.48
C LEU A 329 -24.40 24.66 15.68
N ILE A 330 -24.32 25.92 16.12
CA ILE A 330 -23.58 26.98 15.42
C ILE A 330 -22.09 26.96 15.82
N SER A 331 -21.74 26.58 17.05
CA SER A 331 -20.33 26.28 17.41
C SER A 331 -19.87 24.92 16.84
N PHE A 332 -20.79 23.95 16.72
CA PHE A 332 -20.55 22.66 16.09
C PHE A 332 -20.27 22.78 14.58
N LEU A 333 -20.94 23.70 13.87
CA LEU A 333 -20.69 23.95 12.45
C LEU A 333 -19.48 24.85 12.18
N THR A 334 -19.07 25.72 13.11
CA THR A 334 -17.79 26.46 12.98
C THR A 334 -16.58 25.58 13.29
N THR A 335 -16.72 24.55 14.12
CA THR A 335 -15.64 23.58 14.40
C THR A 335 -15.49 22.52 13.30
N ILE A 336 -16.53 22.25 12.51
CA ILE A 336 -16.45 21.36 11.33
C ILE A 336 -15.73 22.02 10.14
N TYR A 337 -15.54 23.34 10.15
CA TYR A 337 -14.77 24.08 9.15
C TYR A 337 -13.28 24.30 9.50
N SER A 338 -12.75 23.68 10.58
CA SER A 338 -11.34 23.83 10.95
C SER A 338 -10.42 22.88 10.16
N THR A 339 -9.97 23.41 9.02
CA THR A 339 -8.57 23.39 8.57
C THR A 339 -7.89 22.01 8.48
N ILE A 340 -7.99 21.39 7.30
CA ILE A 340 -6.80 20.74 6.73
C ILE A 340 -5.81 21.89 6.49
N SER A 341 -4.97 22.18 7.48
CA SER A 341 -3.80 23.03 7.25
C SER A 341 -2.83 22.21 6.40
N THR A 342 -3.06 22.16 5.10
CA THR A 342 -2.01 21.72 4.17
C THR A 342 -0.99 22.85 4.20
N ILE A 343 0.00 22.75 5.08
CA ILE A 343 1.16 23.61 5.00
C ILE A 343 1.99 23.05 3.84
N GLN A 344 1.73 23.55 2.64
CA GLN A 344 2.65 23.41 1.51
C GLN A 344 3.76 24.44 1.71
N LEU A 345 4.88 24.02 2.29
CA LEU A 345 6.10 24.82 2.24
C LEU A 345 6.71 24.67 0.85
N LEU A 346 6.28 25.52 -0.08
CA LEU A 346 6.92 25.67 -1.38
C LEU A 346 8.11 26.62 -1.21
N TYR A 347 9.31 26.05 -1.06
CA TYR A 347 10.54 26.84 -1.09
C TYR A 347 10.94 27.06 -2.55
N LEU A 348 10.62 28.24 -3.07
CA LEU A 348 11.13 28.77 -4.34
C LEU A 348 12.46 29.45 -4.03
N ALA A 349 13.57 28.75 -4.25
CA ALA A 349 14.91 29.34 -4.25
C ALA A 349 15.28 29.85 -5.64
#